data_AF-A0A8J4VUR3-F1
#
_entry.id   AF-A0A8J4VUR3-F1
#
_cell.length_a   1.000
_cell.length_b   1.000
_cell.length_c   1.000
_cell.angle_alpha   90.00
_cell.angle_beta   90.00
_cell.angle_gamma   90.00
#
_symmetry.space_group_name_H-M   'P 1'
#
loop_
_entity.id
_entity.type
_entity.pdbx_description
1 polymer ?
#
loop_
_entity_poly.entity_id
_entity_poly.type
_entity_poly.pdbx_seq_one_letter_code
_entity_poly.pdbx_strand_id
1 'polypeptide(L)'
;MFCQKKKLRSRQKKLKVYDPSTLSDFLPDLKTPRQPTPPTDELKPNCKSMKKLILKEGKQLSTVLNYPAFQLDPLAAVHQHLQSTQPVIDEKPKKKKNTNGGRTKKDKKSKASDGPQSMVM
;
A
#
# COMPACT_ATOMS: atom_id res chain seq x y z
N MET A 1 -12.61 -1.53 -58.67
CA MET A 1 -11.54 -1.37 -57.65
C MET A 1 -11.33 -2.70 -56.96
N PHE A 2 -10.14 -3.31 -57.09
CA PHE A 2 -9.84 -4.61 -56.51
C PHE A 2 -9.21 -4.42 -55.12
N CYS A 3 -9.96 -4.74 -54.05
CA CYS A 3 -9.41 -4.73 -52.70
C CYS A 3 -8.63 -6.03 -52.45
N GLN A 4 -7.30 -5.99 -52.59
CA GLN A 4 -6.43 -7.11 -52.20
C GLN A 4 -6.42 -7.28 -50.68
N LYS A 5 -6.96 -8.41 -50.19
CA LYS A 5 -6.81 -8.83 -48.78
C LYS A 5 -5.37 -9.27 -48.52
N LYS A 6 -4.59 -8.41 -47.84
CA LYS A 6 -3.24 -8.74 -47.35
C LYS A 6 -3.35 -9.70 -46.16
N LYS A 7 -2.94 -10.96 -46.33
CA LYS A 7 -2.81 -11.92 -45.21
C LYS A 7 -1.52 -11.64 -44.46
N LEU A 8 -1.63 -11.10 -43.25
CA LEU A 8 -0.50 -10.98 -42.32
C LEU A 8 -0.19 -12.37 -41.76
N ARG A 9 0.90 -13.00 -42.22
CA ARG A 9 1.45 -14.19 -41.55
C ARG A 9 2.08 -13.75 -40.23
N SER A 10 1.40 -14.04 -39.13
CA SER A 10 1.96 -13.87 -37.79
C SER A 10 3.19 -14.77 -37.63
N ARG A 11 4.36 -14.17 -37.44
CA ARG A 11 5.58 -14.92 -37.09
C ARG A 11 5.51 -15.24 -35.60
N GLN A 12 5.31 -16.51 -35.24
CA GLN A 12 5.52 -16.98 -33.86
C GLN A 12 7.02 -16.94 -33.55
N LYS A 13 7.49 -15.85 -32.95
CA LYS A 13 8.81 -15.84 -32.31
C LYS A 13 8.73 -16.72 -31.07
N LYS A 14 9.49 -17.83 -31.06
CA LYS A 14 9.71 -18.63 -29.85
C LYS A 14 10.64 -17.83 -28.93
N LEU A 15 10.06 -16.94 -28.13
CA LEU A 15 10.77 -16.30 -27.02
C LEU A 15 11.25 -17.41 -26.10
N LYS A 16 12.56 -17.50 -25.91
CA LYS A 16 13.15 -18.23 -24.79
C LYS A 16 12.74 -17.44 -23.54
N VAL A 17 11.67 -17.86 -22.89
CA VAL A 17 11.28 -17.30 -21.60
C VAL A 17 12.36 -17.79 -20.63
N TYR A 18 13.32 -16.92 -20.32
CA TYR A 18 14.15 -17.14 -19.15
C TYR A 18 13.20 -17.20 -17.96
N ASP A 19 13.22 -18.32 -17.24
CA ASP A 19 12.45 -18.47 -16.03
C ASP A 19 13.00 -17.48 -14.99
N PRO A 20 12.24 -16.45 -14.59
CA PRO A 20 12.71 -15.44 -13.64
C PRO A 20 12.89 -16.02 -12.22
N SER A 21 12.56 -17.29 -11.99
CA SER A 21 12.79 -17.97 -10.71
C SER A 21 14.24 -17.88 -10.23
N THR A 22 15.22 -17.85 -11.14
CA THR A 22 16.64 -17.68 -10.80
C THR A 22 16.97 -16.31 -10.19
N LEU A 23 16.10 -15.31 -10.34
CA LEU A 23 16.29 -14.00 -9.70
C LEU A 23 16.03 -14.05 -8.19
N SER A 24 15.32 -15.07 -7.71
CA SER A 24 15.05 -15.22 -6.27
C SER A 24 16.32 -15.49 -5.46
N ASP A 25 17.30 -16.18 -6.04
CA ASP A 25 18.60 -16.47 -5.41
C ASP A 25 19.44 -15.21 -5.13
N PHE A 26 19.14 -14.09 -5.82
CA PHE A 26 19.84 -12.82 -5.67
C PHE A 26 19.15 -11.83 -4.74
N LEU A 27 17.95 -12.17 -4.25
CA LEU A 27 17.22 -11.33 -3.32
C LEU A 27 17.46 -11.81 -1.88
N PRO A 28 17.51 -10.90 -0.89
CA PRO A 28 17.54 -11.31 0.51
C PRO A 28 16.31 -12.17 0.83
N ASP A 29 16.49 -13.23 1.63
CA ASP A 29 15.43 -14.12 2.13
C ASP A 29 14.45 -13.34 3.02
N LEU A 30 13.57 -12.57 2.39
CA LEU A 30 12.47 -11.89 3.05
C LEU A 30 11.43 -12.95 3.37
N LYS A 31 11.53 -13.53 4.58
CA LYS A 31 10.48 -14.34 5.23
C LYS A 31 9.25 -13.48 5.51
N THR A 32 8.64 -12.99 4.45
CA THR A 32 7.33 -12.38 4.48
C THR A 32 6.32 -13.51 4.63
N PRO A 33 5.29 -13.37 5.49
CA PRO A 33 4.12 -14.22 5.39
C PRO A 33 3.67 -14.15 3.94
N ARG A 34 3.62 -15.30 3.26
CA ARG A 34 3.13 -15.42 1.89
C ARG A 34 1.72 -14.85 1.86
N GLN A 35 1.59 -13.56 1.62
CA GLN A 35 0.29 -12.98 1.33
C GLN A 35 -0.21 -13.73 0.10
N PRO A 36 -1.46 -14.22 0.12
CA PRO A 36 -2.05 -14.82 -1.07
C PRO A 36 -1.81 -13.84 -2.21
N THR A 37 -1.15 -14.30 -3.26
CA THR A 37 -1.03 -13.55 -4.51
C THR A 37 -2.45 -13.11 -4.84
N PRO A 38 -2.76 -11.80 -4.89
CA PRO A 38 -4.10 -11.37 -5.25
C PRO A 38 -4.42 -12.03 -6.59
N PRO A 39 -5.61 -12.62 -6.75
CA PRO A 39 -5.95 -13.35 -7.96
C PRO A 39 -5.64 -12.47 -9.17
N THR A 40 -5.00 -13.04 -10.18
CA THR A 40 -4.56 -12.34 -11.41
C THR A 40 -5.66 -11.50 -12.07
N ASP A 41 -6.93 -11.80 -11.77
CA ASP A 41 -8.10 -11.03 -12.21
C ASP A 41 -8.25 -9.67 -11.51
N GLU A 42 -7.78 -9.51 -10.27
CA GLU A 42 -7.78 -8.22 -9.55
C GLU A 42 -6.72 -7.24 -10.08
N LEU A 43 -5.65 -7.79 -10.69
CA LEU A 43 -4.60 -7.02 -11.34
C LEU A 43 -4.92 -6.68 -12.80
N LYS A 44 -6.11 -7.03 -13.30
CA LYS A 44 -6.57 -6.66 -14.64
C LYS A 44 -7.53 -5.47 -14.53
N PRO A 45 -7.01 -4.24 -14.41
CA PRO A 45 -7.84 -3.05 -14.25
C PRO A 45 -8.71 -2.86 -15.50
N ASN A 46 -10.01 -2.70 -15.30
CA ASN A 46 -10.92 -2.30 -16.38
C ASN A 46 -10.59 -0.88 -16.86
N CYS A 47 -10.99 -0.52 -18.09
CA CYS A 47 -10.69 0.78 -18.70
C CYS A 47 -11.10 1.99 -17.83
N LYS A 48 -12.18 1.88 -17.04
CA LYS A 48 -12.62 2.97 -16.14
C LYS A 48 -11.69 3.09 -14.92
N SER A 49 -11.31 1.96 -14.33
CA SER A 49 -10.37 1.90 -13.21
C SER A 49 -8.97 2.36 -13.63
N MET A 50 -8.51 2.01 -14.84
CA MET A 50 -7.27 2.53 -15.42
C MET A 50 -7.27 4.05 -15.51
N LYS A 51 -8.33 4.65 -16.07
CA LYS A 51 -8.44 6.12 -16.14
C LYS A 51 -8.38 6.77 -14.76
N LYS A 52 -9.08 6.19 -13.77
CA LYS A 52 -9.04 6.68 -12.38
C LYS A 52 -7.64 6.55 -11.77
N LEU A 53 -6.95 5.45 -12.02
CA LEU A 53 -5.57 5.23 -11.57
C LEU A 53 -4.64 6.28 -12.18
N ILE A 54 -4.67 6.45 -13.50
CA ILE A 54 -3.85 7.45 -14.23
C ILE A 54 -4.09 8.86 -13.66
N LEU A 55 -5.33 9.24 -13.38
CA LEU A 55 -5.64 10.55 -12.80
C LEU A 55 -5.08 10.71 -11.38
N LYS A 56 -5.07 9.65 -10.57
CA LYS A 56 -4.51 9.68 -9.21
C LYS A 56 -2.99 9.76 -9.25
N GLU A 57 -2.35 8.86 -9.99
CA GLU A 57 -0.90 8.82 -10.15
C GLU A 57 -0.36 10.09 -10.80
N GLY A 58 -1.06 10.63 -11.81
CA GLY A 58 -0.69 11.89 -12.45
C GLY A 58 -0.71 13.07 -11.49
N LYS A 59 -1.69 13.13 -10.57
CA LYS A 59 -1.72 14.15 -9.51
C LYS A 59 -0.55 13.99 -8.55
N GLN A 60 -0.27 12.77 -8.09
CA GLN A 60 0.86 12.49 -7.20
C GLN A 60 2.20 12.85 -7.86
N LEU A 61 2.40 12.48 -9.13
CA LEU A 61 3.59 12.85 -9.88
C LEU A 61 3.73 14.37 -9.99
N SER A 62 2.64 15.08 -10.31
CA SER A 62 2.67 16.54 -10.39
C SER A 62 3.07 17.19 -9.06
N THR A 63 2.66 16.62 -7.93
CA THR A 63 3.06 17.14 -6.61
C THR A 63 4.55 16.95 -6.34
N VAL A 64 5.13 15.82 -6.75
CA VAL A 64 6.58 15.57 -6.63
C VAL A 64 7.37 16.51 -7.53
N LEU A 65 6.96 16.69 -8.78
CA LEU A 65 7.65 17.57 -9.73
C LEU A 65 7.59 19.05 -9.34
N ASN A 66 6.50 19.47 -8.69
CA ASN A 66 6.34 20.84 -8.19
C ASN A 66 6.98 21.06 -6.81
N TYR A 67 7.55 20.02 -6.19
CA TYR A 67 8.17 20.15 -4.87
C TYR A 67 9.54 20.83 -4.99
N PRO A 68 9.80 21.95 -4.26
CA PRO A 68 11.02 22.73 -4.45
C PRO A 68 12.29 21.95 -4.13
N ALA A 69 12.29 21.09 -3.10
CA ALA A 69 13.47 20.28 -2.79
C ALA A 69 13.76 19.25 -3.89
N PHE A 70 12.72 18.74 -4.57
CA PHE A 70 12.88 17.81 -5.68
C PHE A 70 13.45 18.48 -6.93
N GLN A 71 13.14 19.76 -7.15
CA GLN A 71 13.71 20.55 -8.26
C GLN A 71 15.19 20.88 -8.05
N LEU A 72 15.62 21.07 -6.80
CA LEU A 72 17.01 21.35 -6.46
C LEU A 72 17.87 20.08 -6.43
N ASP A 73 17.42 19.05 -5.72
CA ASP A 73 18.10 17.75 -5.62
C ASP A 73 17.07 16.61 -5.55
N PRO A 74 16.76 15.96 -6.68
CA PRO A 74 15.77 14.90 -6.71
C PRO A 74 16.21 13.67 -5.90
N LEU A 75 17.51 13.39 -5.81
CA LEU A 75 18.01 12.22 -5.08
C LEU A 75 17.88 12.43 -3.57
N ALA A 76 18.28 13.59 -3.06
CA ALA A 76 18.12 13.91 -1.65
C ALA A 76 16.64 14.00 -1.25
N ALA A 77 15.79 14.58 -2.09
CA ALA A 77 14.35 14.69 -1.83
C ALA A 77 13.68 13.31 -1.74
N VAL A 78 14.03 12.38 -2.65
CA VAL A 78 13.54 10.99 -2.57
C VAL A 78 14.02 10.31 -1.30
N HIS A 79 15.30 10.46 -0.95
CA HIS A 79 15.83 9.88 0.27
C HIS A 79 15.11 10.38 1.53
N GLN A 80 14.89 11.70 1.64
CA GLN A 80 14.12 12.30 2.73
C GLN A 80 12.66 11.79 2.76
N HIS A 81 12.02 11.69 1.60
CA HIS A 81 10.67 11.16 1.50
C HIS A 81 10.60 9.70 1.99
N LEU A 82 11.54 8.87 1.57
CA LEU A 82 11.63 7.47 2.02
C LEU A 82 11.86 7.37 3.52
N GLN A 83 12.73 8.21 4.11
CA GLN A 83 12.95 8.23 5.56
C GLN A 83 11.70 8.64 6.34
N SER A 84 10.95 9.63 5.85
CA SER A 84 9.76 10.15 6.53
C SER A 84 8.53 9.26 6.41
N THR A 85 8.40 8.52 5.31
CA THR A 85 7.26 7.62 5.05
C THR A 85 7.50 6.18 5.50
N GLN A 86 8.66 5.88 6.07
CA GLN A 86 8.91 4.57 6.64
C GLN A 86 7.87 4.28 7.74
N PRO A 87 7.20 3.12 7.68
CA PRO A 87 6.30 2.71 8.74
C PRO A 87 7.12 2.56 10.02
N VAL A 88 6.73 3.31 11.06
CA VAL A 88 7.31 3.13 12.39
C VAL A 88 7.00 1.70 12.80
N ILE A 89 8.03 0.88 12.92
CA ILE A 89 7.91 -0.45 13.50
C ILE A 89 7.58 -0.20 14.96
N ASP A 90 6.29 -0.28 15.31
CA ASP A 90 5.85 -0.38 16.69
C ASP A 90 6.41 -1.69 17.24
N GLU A 91 7.65 -1.67 17.75
CA GLU A 91 8.07 -2.64 18.76
C GLU A 91 7.16 -2.40 19.97
N LYS A 92 6.02 -3.11 19.98
CA LYS A 92 5.10 -3.20 21.11
C LYS A 92 5.96 -3.31 22.38
N PRO A 93 5.92 -2.32 23.29
CA PRO A 93 6.65 -2.45 24.55
C PRO A 93 6.11 -3.71 25.23
N LYS A 94 7.01 -4.67 25.46
CA LYS A 94 6.70 -5.91 26.18
C LYS A 94 5.96 -5.52 27.45
N LYS A 95 4.66 -5.82 27.51
CA LYS A 95 3.85 -5.63 28.72
C LYS A 95 4.59 -6.29 29.88
N LYS A 96 5.10 -5.48 30.81
CA LYS A 96 5.57 -5.97 32.10
C LYS A 96 4.39 -6.69 32.75
N LYS A 97 4.52 -8.00 32.98
CA LYS A 97 3.58 -8.76 33.81
C LYS A 97 3.60 -8.13 35.20
N ASN A 98 2.51 -7.47 35.59
CA ASN A 98 2.22 -7.17 36.98
C ASN A 98 1.67 -8.44 37.64
N THR A 99 2.56 -9.27 38.17
CA THR A 99 2.18 -10.22 39.22
C THR A 99 1.86 -9.43 40.48
N ASN A 100 0.59 -9.13 40.72
CA ASN A 100 0.06 -8.83 42.05
C ASN A 100 -1.36 -9.37 42.12
N GLY A 101 -1.51 -10.48 42.84
CA GLY A 101 -2.80 -11.09 43.14
C GLY A 101 -3.60 -10.23 44.10
N GLY A 102 -4.92 -10.23 43.92
CA GLY A 102 -5.87 -9.62 44.85
C GLY A 102 -7.29 -10.02 44.46
N ARG A 103 -7.91 -10.89 45.27
CA ARG A 103 -9.29 -11.38 45.11
C ARG A 103 -10.31 -10.29 45.49
N THR A 104 -11.55 -10.52 45.03
CA THR A 104 -12.85 -9.96 45.50
C THR A 104 -13.22 -8.56 44.97
N LYS A 105 -14.47 -8.20 44.64
CA LYS A 105 -15.81 -8.73 44.97
C LYS A 105 -16.83 -8.22 43.92
N LYS A 106 -17.90 -8.99 43.73
CA LYS A 106 -19.14 -8.66 43.01
C LYS A 106 -19.88 -7.55 43.78
N ASP A 107 -20.43 -6.54 43.10
CA ASP A 107 -21.84 -6.11 43.26
C ASP A 107 -22.21 -4.72 42.68
N LYS A 108 -23.38 -4.74 42.05
CA LYS A 108 -24.48 -3.74 42.02
C LYS A 108 -24.48 -2.54 41.05
N LYS A 109 -25.65 -2.52 40.37
CA LYS A 109 -26.27 -1.55 39.48
C LYS A 109 -26.98 -0.44 40.26
N SER A 110 -26.88 0.81 39.80
CA SER A 110 -27.83 1.93 40.01
C SER A 110 -27.42 3.11 39.10
N LYS A 111 -28.11 3.40 38.00
CA LYS A 111 -29.30 4.27 37.79
C LYS A 111 -29.10 5.77 38.14
N ALA A 112 -28.94 6.55 37.05
CA ALA A 112 -29.41 7.91 36.71
C ALA A 112 -29.53 9.04 37.76
N SER A 113 -28.92 10.18 37.43
CA SER A 113 -29.44 11.57 37.39
C SER A 113 -28.24 12.48 37.04
N ASP A 114 -28.28 13.67 36.46
CA ASP A 114 -29.32 14.66 36.11
C ASP A 114 -28.71 15.58 35.01
N GLY A 115 -29.54 16.21 34.17
CA GLY A 115 -29.10 17.22 33.17
C GLY A 115 -28.81 18.60 33.80
N PRO A 116 -28.84 19.75 33.07
CA PRO A 116 -28.96 20.00 31.62
C PRO A 116 -27.94 21.06 31.08
N GLN A 117 -28.19 21.48 29.83
CA GLN A 117 -27.58 22.49 28.97
C GLN A 117 -27.06 23.81 29.61
N SER A 118 -26.00 24.39 29.02
CA SER A 118 -25.73 25.83 29.07
C SER A 118 -25.39 26.40 27.69
N MET A 119 -26.04 27.53 27.38
CA MET A 119 -26.02 28.35 26.16
C MET A 119 -24.67 29.03 25.85
N VAL A 120 -24.42 29.18 24.53
CA VAL A 120 -24.08 30.41 23.77
C VAL A 120 -23.17 31.46 24.43
N MET A 121 -22.01 31.70 23.81
CA MET A 121 -21.68 32.95 23.10
C MET A 121 -20.98 32.61 21.78
#